data_AF-C0VGT2-F1
#
_entry.id   AF-C0VGT2-F1
#
_cell.length_a   1.000
_cell.length_b   1.000
_cell.length_c   1.000
_cell.angle_alpha   90.00
_cell.angle_beta   90.00
_cell.angle_gamma   90.00
#
_symmetry.space_group_name_H-M   'P 1'
#
loop_
_entity.id
_entity.type
_entity.pdbx_description
1 polymer ?
#
loop_
_entity_poly.entity_id
_entity_poly.type
_entity_poly.pdbx_seq_one_letter_code
_entity_poly.pdbx_strand_id
1 'polypeptide(L)'
;MKTTLQNFNILLLILLPALITGGLLIFSGNLSDGLRLGFLSLPGVIFLVLAATQRKFYWYLLSILWWFIFWFDSLLRSSTWILFSSDNEAYFIIEAIANTSYAETWEFFQLHMLTILSVFFGLIALTVGYNIAAFKYLKENSFKQLWNSRFYRICIIFLVVLTLTSYLMKPSRKVHPVVFWTNYHEKIQDFRDRIKQHKNVHHQWDQSAQQNLIIQDPSKLKQTHVLVLSESITSLDLGLCGYSRDTTPELNKRIDQLKVFCNAFSPSPSTINALRVLLTESPAAEYKTYSPESILAYARAAGYKIYWISNQDDIYLSSLFGA
;
A
#
# COMPACT_ATOMS: atom_id res chain seq x y z
N MET A 1 -12.60 21.01 -41.96
CA MET A 1 -11.42 20.24 -41.47
C MET A 1 -10.52 21.05 -40.52
N LYS A 2 -10.00 22.23 -40.92
CA LYS A 2 -9.08 23.02 -40.06
C LYS A 2 -9.67 23.44 -38.70
N THR A 3 -10.92 23.90 -38.66
CA THR A 3 -11.62 24.31 -37.43
C THR A 3 -11.93 23.14 -36.50
N THR A 4 -12.29 21.98 -37.07
CA THR A 4 -12.53 20.74 -36.32
C THR A 4 -11.24 20.24 -35.65
N LEU A 5 -10.11 20.29 -36.36
CA LEU A 5 -8.80 19.90 -35.83
C LEU A 5 -8.34 20.83 -34.69
N GLN A 6 -8.56 22.13 -34.83
CA GLN A 6 -8.28 23.10 -33.77
C GLN A 6 -9.11 22.84 -32.51
N ASN A 7 -10.42 22.60 -32.66
CA ASN A 7 -11.29 22.28 -31.53
C ASN A 7 -10.87 20.98 -30.83
N PHE A 8 -10.50 19.96 -31.60
CA PHE A 8 -10.00 18.71 -31.04
C PHE A 8 -8.73 18.93 -30.22
N ASN A 9 -7.76 19.69 -30.72
CA ASN A 9 -6.52 19.98 -30.01
C ASN A 9 -6.76 20.76 -28.72
N ILE A 10 -7.70 21.72 -28.70
CA ILE A 10 -8.08 22.45 -27.49
C ILE A 10 -8.71 21.51 -26.46
N LEU A 11 -9.64 20.65 -26.89
CA LEU A 11 -10.26 19.68 -25.98
C LEU A 11 -9.20 18.72 -25.41
N LEU A 12 -8.32 18.20 -26.25
CA LEU A 12 -7.24 17.31 -25.82
C LEU A 12 -6.31 18.01 -24.81
N LEU A 13 -5.92 19.25 -25.08
CA LEU A 13 -5.08 20.04 -24.17
C LEU A 13 -5.73 20.19 -22.79
N ILE A 14 -7.05 20.44 -22.74
CA ILE A 14 -7.81 20.59 -21.49
C ILE A 14 -7.95 19.26 -20.74
N LEU A 15 -8.18 18.16 -21.46
CA LEU A 15 -8.39 16.84 -20.85
C LEU A 15 -7.09 16.10 -20.54
N LEU A 16 -5.97 16.51 -21.13
CA LEU A 16 -4.67 15.83 -20.99
C LEU A 16 -4.30 15.54 -19.53
N PRO A 17 -4.44 16.47 -18.56
CA PRO A 17 -4.08 16.18 -17.18
C PRO A 17 -4.96 15.11 -16.54
N ALA A 18 -6.25 15.10 -16.83
CA ALA A 18 -7.16 14.08 -16.33
C ALA A 18 -6.87 12.71 -16.98
N LEU A 19 -6.53 12.70 -18.27
CA LEU A 19 -6.10 11.49 -18.98
C LEU A 19 -4.79 10.94 -18.42
N ILE A 20 -3.81 11.79 -18.09
CA ILE A 20 -2.57 11.37 -17.43
C ILE A 20 -2.88 10.81 -16.04
N THR A 21 -3.70 11.53 -15.25
CA THR A 21 -4.08 11.13 -13.89
C THR A 21 -4.69 9.74 -13.86
N GLY A 22 -5.71 9.48 -14.68
CA GLY A 22 -6.32 8.16 -14.73
C GLY A 22 -5.47 7.13 -15.47
N GLY A 23 -4.84 7.54 -16.56
CA GLY A 23 -4.07 6.67 -17.46
C GLY A 23 -2.86 6.02 -16.80
N LEU A 24 -2.16 6.73 -15.90
CA LEU A 24 -1.05 6.16 -15.13
C LEU A 24 -1.49 4.95 -14.31
N LEU A 25 -2.61 5.07 -13.59
CA LEU A 25 -3.13 3.99 -12.74
C LEU A 25 -3.76 2.85 -13.54
N ILE A 26 -4.38 3.18 -14.68
CA ILE A 26 -4.85 2.17 -15.66
C ILE A 26 -3.68 1.37 -16.20
N PHE A 27 -2.60 2.05 -16.61
CA PHE A 27 -1.41 1.42 -17.17
C PHE A 27 -0.69 0.53 -16.15
N SER A 28 -0.70 0.91 -14.86
CA SER A 28 -0.09 0.09 -13.81
C SER A 28 -0.90 -1.15 -13.42
N GLY A 29 -2.18 -1.22 -13.78
CA GLY A 29 -2.99 -2.43 -13.59
C GLY A 29 -4.38 -2.22 -12.96
N ASN A 30 -4.68 -1.04 -12.41
CA ASN A 30 -5.99 -0.76 -11.79
C ASN A 30 -6.86 0.11 -12.69
N LEU A 31 -7.53 -0.56 -13.64
CA LEU A 31 -8.43 0.09 -14.61
C LEU A 31 -9.56 0.87 -13.92
N SER A 32 -10.18 0.26 -12.92
CA SER A 32 -11.41 0.79 -12.32
C SER A 32 -11.16 2.07 -11.52
N ASP A 33 -10.10 2.09 -10.70
CA ASP A 33 -9.77 3.26 -9.91
C ASP A 33 -9.09 4.33 -10.74
N GLY A 34 -8.32 3.96 -11.78
CA GLY A 34 -7.77 4.92 -12.72
C GLY A 34 -8.85 5.70 -13.47
N LEU A 35 -9.91 5.04 -13.93
CA LEU A 35 -11.07 5.74 -14.54
C LEU A 35 -11.76 6.68 -13.54
N ARG A 36 -12.01 6.22 -12.31
CA ARG A 36 -12.64 7.03 -11.25
C ARG A 36 -11.77 8.26 -10.91
N LEU A 37 -10.47 8.06 -10.73
CA LEU A 37 -9.51 9.13 -10.41
C LEU A 37 -9.42 10.16 -11.54
N GLY A 38 -9.42 9.71 -12.79
CA GLY A 38 -9.50 10.58 -13.96
C GLY A 38 -10.71 11.49 -13.93
N PHE A 39 -11.92 10.95 -13.70
CA PHE A 39 -13.14 11.76 -13.62
C PHE A 39 -13.18 12.69 -12.41
N LEU A 40 -12.65 12.25 -11.27
CA LEU A 40 -12.55 13.07 -10.05
C LEU A 40 -11.60 14.25 -10.21
N SER A 41 -10.60 14.15 -11.07
CA SER A 41 -9.62 15.21 -11.36
C SER A 41 -10.17 16.32 -12.28
N LEU A 42 -11.24 16.05 -13.05
CA LEU A 42 -11.79 16.97 -14.05
C LEU A 42 -12.22 18.36 -13.55
N PRO A 43 -12.63 18.59 -12.28
CA PRO A 43 -12.87 19.95 -11.79
C PRO A 43 -11.66 20.88 -11.93
N GLY A 44 -10.43 20.36 -12.00
CA GLY A 44 -9.22 21.13 -12.29
C GLY A 44 -9.26 21.87 -13.63
N VAL A 45 -10.07 21.40 -14.59
CA VAL A 45 -10.32 22.09 -15.85
C VAL A 45 -10.95 23.46 -15.63
N ILE A 46 -11.81 23.60 -14.61
CA ILE A 46 -12.44 24.89 -14.28
C ILE A 46 -11.36 25.88 -13.86
N PHE A 47 -10.43 25.48 -13.00
CA PHE A 47 -9.33 26.34 -12.56
C PHE A 47 -8.40 26.71 -13.72
N LEU A 48 -8.10 25.75 -14.60
CA LEU A 48 -7.31 25.97 -15.81
C LEU A 48 -7.95 27.01 -16.74
N VAL A 49 -9.26 26.88 -17.02
CA VAL A 49 -10.00 27.80 -17.89
C VAL A 49 -10.15 29.18 -17.25
N LEU A 50 -10.42 29.25 -15.94
CA LEU A 50 -10.51 30.51 -15.21
C LEU A 50 -9.15 31.23 -15.12
N ALA A 51 -8.06 30.49 -14.96
CA ALA A 51 -6.71 31.04 -15.02
C ALA A 51 -6.41 31.64 -16.41
N ALA A 52 -6.74 30.91 -17.48
CA ALA A 52 -6.53 31.37 -18.85
C ALA A 52 -7.36 32.61 -19.22
N THR A 53 -8.59 32.71 -18.71
CA THR A 53 -9.55 33.77 -19.06
C THR A 53 -9.44 35.00 -18.16
N GLN A 54 -9.45 34.82 -16.84
CA GLN A 54 -9.46 35.94 -15.89
C GLN A 54 -8.07 36.48 -15.58
N ARG A 55 -7.01 35.70 -15.85
CA ARG A 55 -5.60 36.07 -15.64
C ARG A 55 -5.26 36.53 -14.22
N LYS A 56 -6.02 36.06 -13.22
CA LYS A 56 -5.76 36.35 -11.80
C LYS A 56 -4.87 35.28 -11.19
N PHE A 57 -3.81 35.68 -10.49
CA PHE A 57 -2.76 34.80 -9.96
C PHE A 57 -3.30 33.60 -9.16
N TYR A 58 -4.33 33.77 -8.35
CA TYR A 58 -4.88 32.68 -7.53
C TYR A 58 -5.47 31.53 -8.36
N TRP A 59 -6.04 31.79 -9.55
CA TRP A 59 -6.52 30.69 -10.42
C TRP A 59 -5.37 29.88 -10.99
N TYR A 60 -4.22 30.52 -11.29
CA TYR A 60 -3.00 29.82 -11.70
C TYR A 60 -2.53 28.89 -10.58
N LEU A 61 -2.45 29.41 -9.36
CA LEU A 61 -2.03 28.64 -8.20
C LEU A 61 -2.98 27.46 -7.93
N LEU A 62 -4.30 27.67 -7.96
CA LEU A 62 -5.29 26.61 -7.77
C LEU A 62 -5.19 25.53 -8.85
N SER A 63 -5.00 25.90 -10.12
CA SER A 63 -4.81 24.94 -11.22
C SER A 63 -3.56 24.10 -11.01
N ILE A 64 -2.42 24.74 -10.70
CA ILE A 64 -1.15 24.04 -10.46
C ILE A 64 -1.27 23.09 -9.27
N LEU A 65 -1.79 23.57 -8.13
CA LEU A 65 -1.96 22.75 -6.93
C LEU A 65 -2.89 21.57 -7.17
N TRP A 66 -4.02 21.79 -7.85
CA TRP A 66 -4.98 20.74 -8.14
C TRP A 66 -4.34 19.62 -8.97
N TRP A 67 -3.70 19.97 -10.10
CA TRP A 67 -3.06 18.97 -10.96
C TRP A 67 -1.86 18.31 -10.30
N PHE A 68 -1.10 19.06 -9.48
CA PHE A 68 -0.02 18.50 -8.69
C PHE A 68 -0.51 17.43 -7.71
N ILE A 69 -1.56 17.71 -6.94
CA ILE A 69 -2.12 16.75 -5.97
C ILE A 69 -2.58 15.47 -6.68
N PHE A 70 -3.32 15.58 -7.79
CA PHE A 70 -3.85 14.42 -8.51
C PHE A 70 -2.76 13.61 -9.22
N TRP A 71 -1.76 14.26 -9.83
CA TRP A 71 -0.65 13.53 -10.46
C TRP A 71 0.28 12.91 -9.41
N PHE A 72 0.52 13.58 -8.29
CA PHE A 72 1.30 13.02 -7.19
C PHE A 72 0.61 11.78 -6.60
N ASP A 73 -0.70 11.87 -6.33
CA ASP A 73 -1.51 10.74 -5.87
C ASP A 73 -1.50 9.57 -6.87
N SER A 74 -1.74 9.86 -8.15
CA SER A 74 -1.70 8.84 -9.21
C SER A 74 -0.33 8.18 -9.32
N LEU A 75 0.76 8.96 -9.29
CA LEU A 75 2.12 8.45 -9.33
C LEU A 75 2.42 7.52 -8.15
N LEU A 76 2.05 7.92 -6.92
CA LEU A 76 2.25 7.09 -5.73
C LEU A 76 1.51 5.75 -5.86
N ARG A 77 0.24 5.78 -6.27
CA ARG A 77 -0.57 4.56 -6.39
C ARG A 77 -0.13 3.66 -7.53
N SER A 78 0.23 4.24 -8.67
CA SER A 78 0.78 3.50 -9.79
C SER A 78 2.11 2.84 -9.44
N SER A 79 2.96 3.52 -8.66
CA SER A 79 4.26 2.96 -8.26
C SER A 79 4.10 1.68 -7.42
N THR A 80 3.12 1.66 -6.52
CA THR A 80 2.81 0.48 -5.71
C THR A 80 2.33 -0.69 -6.57
N TRP A 81 1.46 -0.44 -7.54
CA TRP A 81 1.03 -1.47 -8.48
C TRP A 81 2.17 -2.03 -9.31
N ILE A 82 3.06 -1.18 -9.81
CA ILE A 82 4.21 -1.61 -10.61
C ILE A 82 5.18 -2.46 -9.78
N LEU A 83 5.40 -2.11 -8.51
CA LEU A 83 6.34 -2.81 -7.64
C LEU A 83 5.77 -4.07 -7.01
N PHE A 84 4.50 -4.05 -6.60
CA PHE A 84 3.90 -5.09 -5.77
C PHE A 84 2.69 -5.78 -6.40
N SER A 85 2.26 -5.36 -7.59
CA SER A 85 1.01 -5.84 -8.23
C SER A 85 -0.21 -5.73 -7.29
N SER A 86 -0.24 -4.69 -6.46
CA SER A 86 -1.24 -4.51 -5.42
C SER A 86 -1.53 -3.04 -5.15
N ASP A 87 -2.72 -2.75 -4.62
CA ASP A 87 -3.10 -1.42 -4.15
C ASP A 87 -2.34 -1.03 -2.88
N ASN A 88 -2.09 0.26 -2.67
CA ASN A 88 -1.45 0.78 -1.45
C ASN A 88 -2.17 0.36 -0.16
N GLU A 89 -3.48 0.12 -0.26
CA GLU A 89 -4.32 -0.32 0.85
C GLU A 89 -4.19 -1.81 1.19
N ALA A 90 -3.36 -2.57 0.47
CA ALA A 90 -3.10 -3.96 0.77
C ALA A 90 -2.51 -4.11 2.19
N TYR A 91 -2.98 -5.13 2.90
CA TYR A 91 -2.68 -5.31 4.33
C TYR A 91 -1.18 -5.31 4.61
N PHE A 92 -0.38 -6.03 3.81
CA PHE A 92 1.07 -6.13 3.99
C PHE A 92 1.80 -4.78 3.81
N ILE A 93 1.26 -3.86 2.98
CA ILE A 93 1.85 -2.53 2.77
C ILE A 93 1.55 -1.64 3.96
N ILE A 94 0.29 -1.66 4.43
CA ILE A 94 -0.12 -0.93 5.62
C ILE A 94 0.66 -1.42 6.84
N GLU A 95 0.82 -2.73 6.97
CA GLU A 95 1.62 -3.39 8.00
C GLU A 95 3.06 -2.90 7.97
N ALA A 96 3.73 -2.98 6.82
CA ALA A 96 5.12 -2.52 6.67
C ALA A 96 5.29 -1.06 7.10
N ILE A 97 4.44 -0.16 6.61
CA ILE A 97 4.50 1.27 6.94
C ILE A 97 4.14 1.56 8.41
N ALA A 98 3.16 0.85 8.96
CA ALA A 98 2.75 1.04 10.35
C ALA A 98 3.82 0.56 11.34
N ASN A 99 4.61 -0.45 10.94
CA ASN A 99 5.69 -1.04 11.72
C ASN A 99 7.04 -0.33 11.54
N THR A 100 7.21 0.44 10.46
CA THR A 100 8.45 1.18 10.18
C THR A 100 8.75 2.17 11.30
N SER A 101 9.99 2.18 11.78
CA SER A 101 10.44 3.11 12.83
C SER A 101 10.79 4.50 12.27
N TYR A 102 10.93 5.49 13.16
CA TYR A 102 11.39 6.82 12.77
C TYR A 102 12.82 6.78 12.20
N ALA A 103 13.69 5.93 12.77
CA ALA A 103 15.07 5.78 12.32
C ALA A 103 15.13 5.18 10.91
N GLU A 104 14.41 4.10 10.65
CA GLU A 104 14.32 3.47 9.32
C GLU A 104 13.77 4.44 8.27
N THR A 105 12.71 5.19 8.61
CA THR A 105 12.14 6.22 7.74
C THR A 105 13.21 7.26 7.38
N TRP A 106 13.97 7.73 8.38
CA TRP A 106 15.00 8.73 8.18
C TRP A 106 16.17 8.22 7.34
N GLU A 107 16.65 7.01 7.61
CA GLU A 107 17.69 6.34 6.82
C GLU A 107 17.25 6.14 5.36
N PHE A 108 16.01 5.70 5.15
CA PHE A 108 15.43 5.58 3.80
C PHE A 108 15.41 6.92 3.08
N PHE A 109 14.97 7.99 3.73
CA PHE A 109 14.97 9.34 3.15
C PHE A 109 16.38 9.81 2.80
N GLN A 110 17.38 9.55 3.66
CA GLN A 110 18.76 9.91 3.38
C GLN A 110 19.32 9.14 2.18
N LEU A 111 19.10 7.82 2.15
CA LEU A 111 19.56 6.94 1.07
C LEU A 111 18.95 7.33 -0.28
N HIS A 112 17.67 7.71 -0.29
CA HIS A 112 16.91 8.01 -1.49
C HIS A 112 16.62 9.51 -1.69
N MET A 113 17.36 10.39 -1.01
CA MET A 113 17.06 11.83 -1.04
C MET A 113 17.10 12.40 -2.46
N LEU A 114 18.15 12.05 -3.24
CA LEU A 114 18.31 12.54 -4.60
C LEU A 114 17.20 12.04 -5.54
N THR A 115 16.76 10.80 -5.40
CA THR A 115 15.68 10.25 -6.23
C THR A 115 14.33 10.86 -5.85
N ILE A 116 14.04 11.00 -4.56
CA ILE A 116 12.82 11.63 -4.06
C ILE A 116 12.73 13.10 -4.53
N LEU A 117 13.81 13.87 -4.34
CA LEU A 117 13.85 15.27 -4.77
C LEU A 117 13.76 15.42 -6.29
N SER A 118 14.45 14.58 -7.06
CA SER A 118 14.39 14.65 -8.52
C SER A 118 12.99 14.33 -9.06
N VAL A 119 12.30 13.32 -8.52
CA VAL A 119 10.91 13.02 -8.86
C VAL A 119 9.97 14.16 -8.44
N PHE A 120 10.13 14.69 -7.23
CA PHE A 120 9.30 15.77 -6.71
C PHE A 120 9.44 17.06 -7.51
N PHE A 121 10.67 17.54 -7.74
CA PHE A 121 10.91 18.74 -8.55
C PHE A 121 10.61 18.50 -10.02
N GLY A 122 10.82 17.29 -10.54
CA GLY A 122 10.40 16.90 -11.89
C GLY A 122 8.88 17.01 -12.06
N LEU A 123 8.11 16.55 -11.07
CA LEU A 123 6.65 16.68 -11.08
C LEU A 123 6.19 18.14 -10.98
N ILE A 124 6.85 18.96 -10.16
CA ILE A 124 6.59 20.42 -10.11
C ILE A 124 6.88 21.06 -11.46
N ALA A 125 8.04 20.77 -12.06
CA ALA A 125 8.42 21.32 -13.36
C ALA A 125 7.42 20.91 -14.46
N LEU A 126 6.97 19.65 -14.44
CA LEU A 126 6.00 19.13 -15.40
C LEU A 126 4.62 19.78 -15.24
N THR A 127 4.12 19.90 -14.00
CA THR A 127 2.83 20.56 -13.70
C THR A 127 2.86 22.05 -14.06
N VAL A 128 3.89 22.77 -13.66
CA VAL A 128 4.08 24.20 -13.99
C VAL A 128 4.24 24.39 -15.49
N GLY A 129 5.11 23.60 -16.13
CA GLY A 129 5.36 23.64 -17.57
C GLY A 129 4.10 23.37 -18.40
N TYR A 130 3.32 22.35 -18.00
CA TYR A 130 2.01 22.06 -18.60
C TYR A 130 1.07 23.26 -18.46
N ASN A 131 0.94 23.83 -17.26
CA ASN A 131 0.05 24.98 -17.03
C ASN A 131 0.48 26.19 -17.87
N ILE A 132 1.78 26.53 -17.93
CA ILE A 132 2.31 27.61 -18.79
C ILE A 132 1.97 27.35 -20.26
N ALA A 133 2.20 26.13 -20.76
CA ALA A 133 1.86 25.77 -22.13
C ALA A 133 0.35 25.89 -22.37
N ALA A 134 -0.47 25.37 -21.46
CA ALA A 134 -1.93 25.47 -21.54
C ALA A 134 -2.37 26.93 -21.63
N PHE A 135 -1.81 27.84 -20.81
CA PHE A 135 -2.16 29.26 -20.84
C PHE A 135 -1.69 29.99 -22.10
N LYS A 136 -0.60 29.55 -22.72
CA LYS A 136 -0.14 30.10 -24.01
C LYS A 136 -1.11 29.75 -25.15
N TYR A 137 -1.67 28.54 -25.14
CA TYR A 137 -2.51 28.04 -26.22
C TYR A 137 -4.02 28.24 -25.99
N LEU A 138 -4.48 28.27 -24.75
CA LEU A 138 -5.87 28.55 -24.40
C LEU A 138 -6.15 30.05 -24.48
N LYS A 139 -7.01 30.44 -25.42
CA LYS A 139 -7.49 31.82 -25.57
C LYS A 139 -8.88 31.96 -24.97
N GLU A 140 -9.31 33.19 -24.70
CA GLU A 140 -10.64 33.48 -24.13
C GLU A 140 -11.78 32.88 -24.98
N ASN A 141 -11.64 32.90 -26.30
CA ASN A 141 -12.64 32.36 -27.21
C ASN A 141 -12.55 30.84 -27.40
N SER A 142 -11.51 30.16 -26.90
CA SER A 142 -11.30 28.72 -27.09
C SER A 142 -12.45 27.89 -26.51
N PHE A 143 -12.91 28.20 -25.29
CA PHE A 143 -14.03 27.48 -24.67
C PHE A 143 -15.36 27.79 -25.35
N LYS A 144 -15.62 29.05 -25.70
CA LYS A 144 -16.82 29.46 -26.46
C LYS A 144 -16.89 28.73 -27.81
N GLN A 145 -15.74 28.57 -28.49
CA GLN A 145 -15.64 27.84 -29.75
C GLN A 145 -15.98 26.34 -29.61
N LEU A 146 -15.54 25.70 -28.52
CA LEU A 146 -15.94 24.32 -28.20
C LEU A 146 -17.44 24.21 -27.94
N TRP A 147 -17.99 25.11 -27.12
CA TRP A 147 -19.40 25.09 -26.71
C TRP A 147 -20.38 25.33 -27.88
N ASN A 148 -19.98 26.13 -28.86
CA ASN A 148 -20.79 26.41 -30.05
C ASN A 148 -20.95 25.19 -30.96
N SER A 149 -20.03 24.21 -30.90
CA SER A 149 -20.16 22.97 -31.66
C SER A 149 -21.04 21.96 -30.93
N ARG A 150 -22.10 21.49 -31.59
CA ARG A 150 -23.03 20.48 -31.04
C ARG A 150 -22.32 19.24 -30.52
N PHE A 151 -21.34 18.73 -31.27
CA PHE A 151 -20.60 17.52 -30.92
C PHE A 151 -19.80 17.70 -29.62
N TYR A 152 -18.92 18.72 -29.57
CA TYR A 152 -18.08 18.97 -28.39
C TYR A 152 -18.91 19.36 -27.16
N ARG A 153 -20.01 20.09 -27.34
CA ARG A 153 -20.94 20.40 -26.25
C ARG A 153 -21.54 19.13 -25.63
N ILE A 154 -21.97 18.17 -26.45
CA ILE A 154 -22.48 16.87 -25.95
C ILE A 154 -21.37 16.12 -25.20
N CYS A 155 -20.14 16.09 -25.73
CA CYS A 155 -19.00 15.47 -25.04
C CYS A 155 -18.71 16.12 -23.69
N ILE A 156 -18.70 17.46 -23.62
CA ILE A 156 -18.47 18.20 -22.36
C ILE A 156 -19.59 17.91 -21.36
N ILE A 157 -20.86 17.95 -21.79
CA ILE A 157 -22.00 17.64 -20.91
C ILE A 157 -21.90 16.21 -20.39
N PHE A 158 -21.55 15.25 -21.25
CA PHE A 158 -21.36 13.86 -20.85
C PHE A 158 -20.23 13.71 -19.82
N LEU A 159 -19.08 14.36 -20.04
CA LEU A 159 -17.96 14.37 -19.07
C LEU A 159 -18.37 15.00 -17.74
N VAL A 160 -19.13 16.11 -17.75
CA VAL A 160 -19.66 16.74 -16.54
C VAL A 160 -20.58 15.78 -15.78
N VAL A 161 -21.46 15.08 -16.49
CA VAL A 161 -22.33 14.06 -15.87
C VAL A 161 -21.49 12.95 -15.24
N LEU A 162 -20.46 12.44 -15.92
CA LEU A 162 -19.57 11.40 -15.39
C LEU A 162 -18.73 11.88 -14.18
N THR A 163 -18.30 13.14 -14.18
CA THR A 163 -17.66 13.75 -13.01
C THR A 163 -18.64 13.83 -11.85
N LEU A 164 -19.85 14.35 -12.07
CA LEU A 164 -20.86 14.47 -11.03
C LEU A 164 -21.24 13.11 -10.44
N THR A 165 -21.48 12.09 -11.27
CA THR A 165 -21.75 10.74 -10.79
C THR A 165 -20.56 10.18 -9.99
N SER A 166 -19.31 10.45 -10.41
CA SER A 166 -18.12 10.05 -9.66
C SER A 166 -18.03 10.72 -8.28
N TYR A 167 -18.45 11.97 -8.14
CA TYR A 167 -18.51 12.64 -6.84
C TYR A 167 -19.71 12.18 -5.98
N LEU A 168 -20.81 11.72 -6.59
CA LEU A 168 -21.97 11.20 -5.84
C LEU A 168 -21.73 9.77 -5.32
N MET A 169 -21.12 8.92 -6.14
CA MET A 169 -20.87 7.51 -5.83
C MET A 169 -19.83 7.34 -4.71
N LYS A 170 -20.19 6.64 -3.64
CA LYS A 170 -19.29 6.35 -2.52
C LYS A 170 -18.00 5.61 -2.93
N PRO A 171 -18.03 4.58 -3.80
CA PRO A 171 -16.81 3.90 -4.24
C PRO A 171 -15.85 4.83 -4.96
N SER A 172 -16.35 5.67 -5.86
CA SER A 172 -15.53 6.66 -6.57
C SER A 172 -14.95 7.69 -5.62
N ARG A 173 -15.75 8.27 -4.71
CA ARG A 173 -15.23 9.22 -3.71
C ARG A 173 -14.08 8.69 -2.87
N LYS A 174 -14.05 7.40 -2.54
CA LYS A 174 -12.94 6.79 -1.79
C LYS A 174 -11.59 6.88 -2.51
N VAL A 175 -11.60 7.01 -3.83
CA VAL A 175 -10.39 7.15 -4.65
C VAL A 175 -9.88 8.59 -4.67
N HIS A 176 -10.72 9.60 -4.35
CA HIS A 176 -10.30 10.99 -4.32
C HIS A 176 -9.10 11.18 -3.35
N PRO A 177 -8.02 11.88 -3.75
CA PRO A 177 -6.77 11.94 -2.96
C PRO A 177 -7.00 12.26 -1.48
N VAL A 178 -7.74 13.32 -1.17
CA VAL A 178 -8.04 13.73 0.22
C VAL A 178 -8.75 12.62 1.01
N VAL A 179 -9.73 11.95 0.43
CA VAL A 179 -10.52 10.91 1.11
C VAL A 179 -9.72 9.62 1.25
N PHE A 180 -8.93 9.28 0.23
CA PHE A 180 -8.09 8.10 0.25
C PHE A 180 -7.03 8.18 1.34
N TRP A 181 -6.24 9.26 1.37
CA TRP A 181 -5.13 9.39 2.31
C TRP A 181 -5.59 9.60 3.76
N THR A 182 -6.78 10.14 3.98
CA THR A 182 -7.41 10.18 5.32
C THR A 182 -7.79 8.79 5.80
N ASN A 183 -8.51 8.01 5.00
CA ASN A 183 -8.82 6.61 5.32
C ASN A 183 -7.54 5.75 5.46
N TYR A 184 -6.51 6.05 4.66
CA TYR A 184 -5.22 5.37 4.73
C TYR A 184 -4.55 5.61 6.08
N HIS A 185 -4.57 6.85 6.55
CA HIS A 185 -4.06 7.20 7.88
C HIS A 185 -4.85 6.49 8.99
N GLU A 186 -6.18 6.43 8.90
CA GLU A 186 -7.01 5.68 9.85
C GLU A 186 -6.59 4.20 9.91
N LYS A 187 -6.33 3.56 8.78
CA LYS A 187 -5.86 2.16 8.76
C LYS A 187 -4.49 1.97 9.42
N ILE A 188 -3.58 2.93 9.29
CA ILE A 188 -2.29 2.91 9.99
C ILE A 188 -2.51 3.06 11.50
N GLN A 189 -3.40 3.96 11.93
CA GLN A 189 -3.72 4.14 13.35
C GLN A 189 -4.39 2.89 13.93
N ASP A 190 -5.35 2.30 13.21
CA ASP A 190 -5.98 1.03 13.59
C ASP A 190 -4.95 -0.08 13.79
N PHE A 191 -3.89 -0.13 12.96
CA PHE A 191 -2.79 -1.08 13.14
C PHE A 191 -2.01 -0.82 14.42
N ARG A 192 -1.64 0.44 14.69
CA ARG A 192 -0.92 0.84 15.90
C ARG A 192 -1.74 0.62 17.17
N ASP A 193 -3.05 0.81 17.11
CA ASP A 193 -3.94 0.57 18.23
C ASP A 193 -4.09 -0.93 18.53
N ARG A 194 -4.01 -1.81 17.52
CA ARG A 194 -3.92 -3.26 17.76
C ARG A 194 -2.67 -3.67 18.54
N ILE A 195 -1.54 -3.01 18.32
CA ILE A 195 -0.32 -3.25 19.10
C ILE A 195 -0.54 -2.93 20.58
N LYS A 196 -1.22 -1.82 20.89
CA LYS A 196 -1.54 -1.46 22.28
C LYS A 196 -2.43 -2.50 22.98
N GLN A 197 -3.20 -3.28 22.23
CA GLN A 197 -4.05 -4.34 22.75
C GLN A 197 -3.32 -5.64 23.07
N HIS A 198 -2.05 -5.81 22.68
CA HIS A 198 -1.31 -7.07 22.88
C HIS A 198 -1.23 -7.52 24.33
N LYS A 199 -1.18 -6.60 25.30
CA LYS A 199 -1.25 -6.95 26.72
C LYS A 199 -2.54 -7.69 27.09
N ASN A 200 -3.68 -7.27 26.52
CA ASN A 200 -4.95 -7.93 26.74
C ASN A 200 -5.00 -9.30 26.06
N VAL A 201 -4.38 -9.40 24.88
CA VAL A 201 -4.22 -10.67 24.15
C VAL A 201 -3.39 -11.65 24.97
N HIS A 202 -2.27 -11.22 25.56
CA HIS A 202 -1.45 -12.05 26.45
C HIS A 202 -2.23 -12.55 27.67
N HIS A 203 -2.98 -11.66 28.32
CA HIS A 203 -3.82 -12.05 29.45
C HIS A 203 -4.86 -13.11 29.05
N GLN A 204 -5.49 -12.95 27.88
CA GLN A 204 -6.43 -13.93 27.36
C GLN A 204 -5.74 -15.27 27.06
N TRP A 205 -4.55 -15.25 26.46
CA TRP A 205 -3.75 -16.45 26.19
C TRP A 205 -3.36 -17.18 27.47
N ASP A 206 -2.87 -16.46 28.47
CA ASP A 206 -2.48 -17.06 29.76
C ASP A 206 -3.70 -17.67 30.48
N GLN A 207 -4.85 -16.99 30.44
CA GLN A 207 -6.10 -17.52 31.00
C GLN A 207 -6.56 -18.78 30.27
N SER A 208 -6.58 -18.77 28.94
CA SER A 208 -6.98 -19.92 28.12
C SER A 208 -6.06 -21.10 28.38
N ALA A 209 -4.76 -20.88 28.36
CA ALA A 209 -3.76 -21.91 28.65
C ALA A 209 -3.93 -22.51 30.04
N GLN A 210 -4.17 -21.69 31.09
CA GLN A 210 -4.40 -22.20 32.44
C GLN A 210 -5.68 -23.04 32.56
N GLN A 211 -6.72 -22.69 31.81
CA GLN A 211 -8.01 -23.39 31.86
C GLN A 211 -8.01 -24.69 31.04
N ASN A 212 -7.35 -24.67 29.89
CA ASN A 212 -7.47 -25.72 28.87
C ASN A 212 -6.27 -26.67 28.84
N LEU A 213 -5.16 -26.35 29.51
CA LEU A 213 -3.97 -27.21 29.53
C LEU A 213 -4.25 -28.54 30.23
N ILE A 214 -3.99 -29.63 29.51
CA ILE A 214 -4.01 -31.00 30.04
C ILE A 214 -2.59 -31.57 29.91
N ILE A 215 -1.93 -31.83 31.04
CA ILE A 215 -0.60 -32.46 31.06
C ILE A 215 -0.78 -33.98 31.19
N GLN A 216 -0.31 -34.72 30.19
CA GLN A 216 -0.25 -36.18 30.20
C GLN A 216 1.21 -36.62 30.27
N ASP A 217 1.54 -37.53 31.18
CA ASP A 217 2.87 -38.15 31.34
C ASP A 217 4.05 -37.16 31.35
N PRO A 218 4.13 -36.25 32.35
CA PRO A 218 5.21 -35.28 32.42
C PRO A 218 6.57 -35.96 32.52
N SER A 219 7.47 -35.61 31.58
CA SER A 219 8.87 -36.02 31.64
C SER A 219 9.52 -35.45 32.91
N LYS A 220 10.29 -36.29 33.62
CA LYS A 220 11.08 -35.85 34.78
C LYS A 220 12.45 -35.31 34.40
N LEU A 221 12.85 -35.44 33.14
CA LEU A 221 14.13 -34.96 32.63
C LEU A 221 14.02 -33.48 32.25
N LYS A 222 15.11 -32.74 32.47
CA LYS A 222 15.20 -31.36 31.96
C LYS A 222 15.22 -31.39 30.43
N GLN A 223 14.35 -30.58 29.83
CA GLN A 223 14.23 -30.45 28.37
C GLN A 223 14.50 -29.01 27.95
N THR A 224 15.18 -28.86 26.82
CA THR A 224 15.38 -27.58 26.14
C THR A 224 14.90 -27.73 24.71
N HIS A 225 13.88 -26.96 24.35
CA HIS A 225 13.37 -26.90 22.97
C HIS A 225 13.79 -25.57 22.35
N VAL A 226 14.26 -25.63 21.11
CA VAL A 226 14.66 -24.44 20.35
C VAL A 226 13.82 -24.38 19.09
N LEU A 227 13.05 -23.29 18.95
CA LEU A 227 12.33 -22.97 17.72
C LEU A 227 13.09 -21.85 17.01
N VAL A 228 13.52 -22.11 15.78
CA VAL A 228 14.18 -21.12 14.92
C VAL A 228 13.19 -20.64 13.88
N LEU A 229 12.85 -19.35 13.93
CA LEU A 229 11.98 -18.70 12.96
C LEU A 229 12.86 -17.94 11.96
N SER A 230 12.93 -18.44 10.73
CA SER A 230 13.67 -17.80 9.64
C SER A 230 12.81 -16.79 8.87
N GLU A 231 13.46 -15.93 8.11
CA GLU A 231 12.80 -14.93 7.26
C GLU A 231 13.07 -15.21 5.77
N SER A 232 12.02 -15.16 4.95
CA SER A 232 12.10 -15.15 3.48
C SER A 232 12.92 -16.29 2.83
N ILE A 233 12.96 -17.47 3.46
CA ILE A 233 13.60 -18.69 2.90
C ILE A 233 12.55 -19.55 2.16
N THR A 234 12.92 -20.09 0.99
CA THR A 234 12.10 -21.04 0.24
C THR A 234 12.85 -22.35 0.02
N SER A 235 12.15 -23.49 0.09
CA SER A 235 12.75 -24.81 -0.16
C SER A 235 13.26 -24.98 -1.59
N LEU A 236 12.77 -24.15 -2.53
CA LEU A 236 13.21 -24.15 -3.93
C LEU A 236 14.68 -23.74 -4.09
N ASP A 237 15.24 -22.99 -3.13
CA ASP A 237 16.61 -22.49 -3.16
C ASP A 237 17.52 -23.21 -2.14
N LEU A 238 17.06 -24.32 -1.55
CA LEU A 238 17.84 -25.12 -0.61
C LEU A 238 18.50 -26.32 -1.31
N GLY A 239 19.83 -26.40 -1.25
CA GLY A 239 20.60 -27.51 -1.86
C GLY A 239 20.17 -28.88 -1.33
N LEU A 240 19.92 -28.99 -0.01
CA LEU A 240 19.39 -30.20 0.63
C LEU A 240 17.98 -30.61 0.12
N CYS A 241 17.27 -29.70 -0.55
CA CYS A 241 15.98 -29.96 -1.20
C CYS A 241 16.08 -30.09 -2.73
N GLY A 242 17.29 -30.23 -3.28
CA GLY A 242 17.52 -30.47 -4.70
C GLY A 242 17.82 -29.23 -5.54
N TYR A 243 18.02 -28.06 -4.91
CA TYR A 243 18.55 -26.90 -5.62
C TYR A 243 19.95 -27.19 -6.15
N SER A 244 20.25 -26.70 -7.36
CA SER A 244 21.48 -27.07 -8.09
C SER A 244 22.77 -26.56 -7.45
N ARG A 245 22.71 -25.50 -6.64
CA ARG A 245 23.85 -24.99 -5.89
C ARG A 245 23.80 -25.52 -4.45
N ASP A 246 24.96 -25.84 -3.89
CA ASP A 246 25.08 -26.23 -2.49
C ASP A 246 24.94 -25.01 -1.57
N THR A 247 23.70 -24.59 -1.34
CA THR A 247 23.34 -23.48 -0.45
C THR A 247 23.22 -23.89 1.02
N THR A 248 23.32 -25.19 1.31
CA THR A 248 23.17 -25.74 2.67
C THR A 248 24.27 -26.74 3.06
N PRO A 249 25.56 -26.44 2.82
CA PRO A 249 26.66 -27.40 3.00
C PRO A 249 26.79 -27.90 4.45
N GLU A 250 26.60 -27.02 5.44
CA GLU A 250 26.72 -27.38 6.86
C GLU A 250 25.57 -28.26 7.35
N LEU A 251 24.37 -28.10 6.78
CA LEU A 251 23.23 -28.98 7.09
C LEU A 251 23.42 -30.35 6.43
N ASN A 252 23.93 -30.38 5.20
CA ASN A 252 24.23 -31.62 4.47
C ASN A 252 25.24 -32.50 5.24
N LYS A 253 26.26 -31.91 5.88
CA LYS A 253 27.23 -32.63 6.73
C LYS A 253 26.59 -33.36 7.92
N ARG A 254 25.38 -32.97 8.33
CA ARG A 254 24.69 -33.48 9.52
C ARG A 254 23.36 -34.14 9.19
N ILE A 255 23.11 -34.47 7.91
CA ILE A 255 21.80 -34.92 7.43
C ILE A 255 21.27 -36.16 8.18
N ASP A 256 22.15 -37.07 8.60
CA ASP A 256 21.79 -38.28 9.36
C ASP A 256 21.23 -37.98 10.75
N GLN A 257 21.41 -36.75 11.25
CA GLN A 257 20.88 -36.26 12.53
C GLN A 257 19.61 -35.42 12.36
N LEU A 258 19.18 -35.17 11.12
CA LEU A 258 18.11 -34.24 10.80
C LEU A 258 16.93 -34.96 10.15
N LYS A 259 15.72 -34.54 10.52
CA LYS A 259 14.51 -34.83 9.74
C LYS A 259 14.18 -33.62 8.89
N VAL A 260 14.23 -33.78 7.57
CA VAL A 260 14.01 -32.69 6.61
C VAL A 260 12.64 -32.85 5.95
N PHE A 261 11.92 -31.72 5.85
CA PHE A 261 10.65 -31.62 5.14
C PHE A 261 10.76 -30.55 4.04
N CYS A 262 11.00 -30.96 2.79
CA CYS A 262 11.14 -30.03 1.67
C CYS A 262 9.80 -29.51 1.12
N ASN A 263 8.70 -30.18 1.45
CA ASN A 263 7.34 -29.82 1.03
C ASN A 263 6.56 -29.21 2.20
N ALA A 264 7.12 -28.18 2.83
CA ALA A 264 6.46 -27.38 3.86
C ALA A 264 6.09 -26.01 3.28
N PHE A 265 4.86 -25.56 3.51
CA PHE A 265 4.33 -24.32 2.95
C PHE A 265 3.96 -23.36 4.07
N SER A 266 4.39 -22.10 3.95
CA SER A 266 3.97 -21.05 4.87
C SER A 266 2.46 -20.80 4.74
N PRO A 267 1.73 -20.57 5.85
CA PRO A 267 0.32 -20.22 5.80
C PRO A 267 0.06 -18.81 5.25
N SER A 268 1.09 -17.95 5.18
CA SER A 268 0.99 -16.59 4.65
C SER A 268 2.33 -16.10 4.08
N PRO A 269 2.32 -15.22 3.05
CA PRO A 269 3.54 -14.58 2.55
C PRO A 269 4.02 -13.38 3.39
N SER A 270 3.28 -12.95 4.44
CA SER A 270 3.74 -11.91 5.39
C SER A 270 4.15 -12.53 6.72
N THR A 271 5.23 -12.01 7.31
CA THR A 271 5.84 -12.52 8.56
C THR A 271 4.84 -12.50 9.73
N ILE A 272 4.13 -11.39 9.95
CA ILE A 272 3.18 -11.26 11.06
C ILE A 272 2.03 -12.27 10.92
N ASN A 273 1.46 -12.38 9.72
CA ASN A 273 0.35 -13.30 9.49
C ASN A 273 0.81 -14.76 9.59
N ALA A 274 2.01 -15.09 9.09
CA ALA A 274 2.56 -16.43 9.21
C ALA A 274 2.79 -16.83 10.67
N LEU A 275 3.44 -15.98 11.46
CA LEU A 275 3.72 -16.28 12.87
C LEU A 275 2.47 -16.37 13.73
N ARG A 276 1.43 -15.57 13.44
CA ARG A 276 0.14 -15.73 14.10
C ARG A 276 -0.44 -17.12 13.87
N VAL A 277 -0.46 -17.62 12.64
CA VAL A 277 -1.00 -18.95 12.35
C VAL A 277 -0.10 -20.06 12.93
N LEU A 278 1.22 -19.87 12.94
CA LEU A 278 2.17 -20.87 13.44
C LEU A 278 2.17 -21.00 14.97
N LEU A 279 1.99 -19.88 15.69
CA LEU A 279 2.13 -19.82 17.15
C LEU A 279 0.79 -19.74 17.89
N THR A 280 -0.33 -19.68 17.18
CA THR A 280 -1.68 -19.60 17.74
C THR A 280 -2.64 -20.44 16.91
N GLU A 281 -3.85 -20.70 17.40
CA GLU A 281 -4.89 -21.36 16.59
C GLU A 281 -5.62 -20.39 15.64
N SER A 282 -4.97 -19.30 15.21
CA SER A 282 -5.59 -18.33 14.29
C SER A 282 -5.69 -18.92 12.89
N PRO A 283 -6.86 -18.83 12.21
CA PRO A 283 -6.96 -19.29 10.83
C PRO A 283 -6.23 -18.31 9.88
N ALA A 284 -5.58 -18.85 8.85
CA ALA A 284 -4.79 -18.04 7.90
C ALA A 284 -5.61 -16.96 7.16
N ALA A 285 -6.92 -17.15 7.04
CA ALA A 285 -7.82 -16.19 6.39
C ALA A 285 -8.24 -15.01 7.31
N GLU A 286 -8.04 -15.10 8.63
CA GLU A 286 -8.53 -14.11 9.60
C GLU A 286 -7.39 -13.36 10.29
N TYR A 287 -7.10 -12.16 9.82
CA TYR A 287 -6.03 -11.30 10.34
C TYR A 287 -6.52 -10.26 11.35
N LYS A 288 -7.83 -10.12 11.59
CA LYS A 288 -8.38 -9.09 12.49
C LYS A 288 -8.51 -9.55 13.94
N THR A 289 -8.75 -10.84 14.15
CA THR A 289 -9.04 -11.40 15.46
C THR A 289 -7.86 -12.23 15.93
N TYR A 290 -7.45 -12.06 17.18
CA TYR A 290 -6.45 -12.94 17.79
C TYR A 290 -7.16 -14.21 18.26
N SER A 291 -6.61 -15.38 17.93
CA SER A 291 -7.03 -16.62 18.58
C SER A 291 -6.83 -16.51 20.09
N PRO A 292 -7.73 -17.07 20.92
CA PRO A 292 -7.52 -17.16 22.36
C PRO A 292 -6.41 -18.15 22.74
N GLU A 293 -5.94 -18.98 21.81
CA GLU A 293 -4.99 -20.05 22.07
C GLU A 293 -3.60 -19.73 21.53
N SER A 294 -2.58 -19.82 22.36
CA SER A 294 -1.18 -19.58 21.99
C SER A 294 -0.25 -20.66 22.52
N ILE A 295 0.57 -21.25 21.64
CA ILE A 295 1.51 -22.32 22.01
C ILE A 295 2.51 -21.85 23.07
N LEU A 296 2.91 -20.58 23.04
CA LEU A 296 3.82 -20.00 24.01
C LEU A 296 3.16 -19.88 25.39
N ALA A 297 1.88 -19.50 25.45
CA ALA A 297 1.15 -19.46 26.71
C ALA A 297 0.95 -20.87 27.30
N TYR A 298 0.64 -21.88 26.48
CA TYR A 298 0.60 -23.27 26.92
C TYR A 298 1.94 -23.77 27.44
N ALA A 299 3.05 -23.46 26.75
CA ALA A 299 4.38 -23.82 27.22
C ALA A 299 4.70 -23.17 28.58
N ARG A 300 4.35 -21.89 28.75
CA ARG A 300 4.51 -21.17 30.03
C ARG A 300 3.68 -21.82 31.14
N ALA A 301 2.40 -22.12 30.86
CA ALA A 301 1.51 -22.80 31.80
C ALA A 301 2.00 -24.22 32.16
N ALA A 302 2.66 -24.92 31.22
CA ALA A 302 3.31 -26.20 31.47
C ALA A 302 4.65 -26.10 32.23
N GLY A 303 5.09 -24.89 32.59
CA GLY A 303 6.28 -24.65 33.42
C GLY A 303 7.57 -24.40 32.63
N TYR A 304 7.50 -24.23 31.30
CA TYR A 304 8.68 -23.86 30.53
C TYR A 304 9.06 -22.40 30.77
N LYS A 305 10.37 -22.15 30.87
CA LYS A 305 10.92 -20.81 30.78
C LYS A 305 11.14 -20.46 29.30
N ILE A 306 10.50 -19.39 28.85
CA ILE A 306 10.54 -18.95 27.46
C ILE A 306 11.55 -17.82 27.31
N TYR A 307 12.33 -17.86 26.23
CA TYR A 307 13.24 -16.81 25.82
C TYR A 307 12.97 -16.50 24.35
N TRP A 308 12.72 -15.24 24.04
CA TRP A 308 12.60 -14.74 22.67
C TRP A 308 13.85 -13.96 22.29
N ILE A 309 14.62 -14.47 21.35
CA ILE A 309 15.84 -13.82 20.84
C ILE A 309 15.57 -13.45 19.39
N SER A 310 15.55 -12.16 19.09
CA SER A 310 15.23 -11.64 17.76
C SER A 310 16.38 -10.81 17.20
N ASN A 311 16.62 -10.96 15.91
CA ASN A 311 17.39 -10.02 15.09
C ASN A 311 16.49 -9.26 14.09
N GLN A 312 15.17 -9.41 14.22
CA GLN A 312 14.17 -8.61 13.50
C GLN A 312 13.78 -7.42 14.36
N ASP A 313 13.94 -6.21 13.83
CA ASP A 313 13.43 -4.98 14.44
C ASP A 313 11.96 -4.76 14.04
N ASP A 314 11.08 -5.58 14.63
CA ASP A 314 9.65 -5.58 14.33
C ASP A 314 8.87 -5.25 15.61
N ILE A 315 8.28 -4.05 15.65
CA ILE A 315 7.56 -3.55 16.84
C ILE A 315 6.34 -4.41 17.12
N TYR A 316 5.62 -4.86 16.10
CA TYR A 316 4.44 -5.71 16.26
C TYR A 316 4.81 -7.10 16.79
N LEU A 317 5.83 -7.76 16.24
CA LEU A 317 6.24 -9.09 16.67
C LEU A 317 6.87 -9.08 18.06
N SER A 318 7.71 -8.08 18.34
CA SER A 318 8.31 -7.91 19.67
C SER A 318 7.25 -7.65 20.74
N SER A 319 6.23 -6.85 20.44
CA SER A 319 5.12 -6.62 21.36
C SER A 319 4.19 -7.83 21.52
N LEU A 320 3.98 -8.63 20.47
CA LEU A 320 3.07 -9.78 20.54
C LEU A 320 3.73 -11.07 21.08
N PHE A 321 4.99 -11.35 20.74
CA PHE A 321 5.66 -12.61 21.09
C PHE A 321 6.95 -12.43 21.89
N GLY A 322 7.52 -11.23 21.91
CA GLY A 322 8.79 -10.95 22.57
C GLY A 322 8.73 -10.68 24.08
N ALA A 323 7.53 -10.76 24.69
CA ALA A 323 7.29 -10.40 26.10
C ALA A 323 7.37 -11.58 27.09
#